data_AF-A0A923VLG7-F1
#
_entry.id   AF-A0A923VLG7-F1
#
_cell.length_a   1.000
_cell.length_b   1.000
_cell.length_c   1.000
_cell.angle_alpha   90.00
_cell.angle_beta   90.00
_cell.angle_gamma   90.00
#
_symmetry.space_group_name_H-M   'P 1'
#
loop_
_entity.id
_entity.type
_entity.pdbx_description
1 polymer ?
#
loop_
_entity_poly.entity_id
_entity_poly.type
_entity_poly.pdbx_seq_one_letter_code
_entity_poly.pdbx_strand_id
1 'polypeptide(L)'
;MFYPAKMEPDGKGWMVSFPDIPEALTSGKSEKQALEMAKNALMTALDFYFDERTEIPEPSRMKRGQVPVELPAGVAAKVLLLNEMVRQKIRPAELARRLGTTAQEINRMTHLTHATKIDG
;
A
#
# COMPACT_ATOMS: atom_id res chain seq x y z
N MET A 1 9.58 -3.73 2.31
CA MET A 1 9.44 -2.27 2.07
C MET A 1 8.74 -1.70 3.29
N PHE A 2 9.22 -0.59 3.86
CA PHE A 2 8.69 -0.03 5.10
C PHE A 2 8.26 1.41 4.90
N TYR A 3 7.00 1.73 5.17
CA TYR A 3 6.51 3.10 5.19
C TYR A 3 6.67 3.68 6.60
N PRO A 4 7.25 4.89 6.75
CA PRO A 4 7.29 5.56 8.03
C PRO A 4 5.89 6.03 8.41
N ALA A 5 5.45 5.69 9.61
CA ALA A 5 4.20 6.19 10.18
C ALA A 5 4.50 7.12 11.35
N LYS A 6 3.65 8.14 11.52
CA LYS A 6 3.60 8.98 12.71
C LYS A 6 2.50 8.48 13.62
N MET A 7 2.78 8.43 14.93
CA MET A 7 1.79 8.10 15.95
C MET A 7 1.66 9.28 16.90
N GLU A 8 0.43 9.74 17.11
CA GLU A 8 0.13 10.91 17.92
C GLU A 8 -1.08 10.63 18.82
N PRO A 9 -1.09 11.12 20.07
CA PRO A 9 -2.28 11.05 20.92
C PRO A 9 -3.45 11.79 20.27
N ASP A 10 -4.64 11.17 20.29
CA ASP A 10 -5.88 11.75 19.77
C ASP A 10 -7.01 11.52 20.78
N GLY A 11 -7.25 12.52 21.63
CA GLY A 11 -8.22 12.44 22.74
C GLY A 11 -7.88 11.33 23.73
N LYS A 12 -8.71 10.28 23.77
CA LYS A 12 -8.50 9.08 24.62
C LYS A 12 -7.81 7.93 23.87
N GLY A 13 -7.42 8.14 22.63
CA GLY A 13 -6.80 7.16 21.77
C GLY A 13 -5.54 7.68 21.09
N TRP A 14 -5.19 7.03 19.98
CA TRP A 14 -4.01 7.27 19.19
C TRP A 14 -4.37 7.28 17.73
N MET A 15 -3.83 8.23 16.99
CA MET A 15 -3.95 8.34 15.54
C MET A 15 -2.64 7.89 14.88
N VAL A 16 -2.74 7.22 13.74
CA VAL A 16 -1.61 6.86 12.90
C VAL A 16 -1.81 7.44 11.50
N SER A 17 -0.80 8.16 11.01
CA SER A 17 -0.77 8.74 9.67
C SER A 17 0.54 8.41 8.95
N PHE A 18 0.49 8.37 7.62
CA PHE A 18 1.65 8.11 6.76
C PHE A 18 2.00 9.37 5.96
N PRO A 19 3.20 9.96 6.13
CA PRO A 19 3.58 11.17 5.40
C PRO A 19 3.62 10.97 3.89
N ASP A 20 3.96 9.77 3.43
CA ASP A 20 4.08 9.43 2.01
C ASP A 20 2.74 9.01 1.40
N ILE A 21 1.78 8.57 2.22
CA ILE A 21 0.43 8.15 1.80
C ILE A 21 -0.61 8.83 2.72
N PRO A 22 -0.89 10.13 2.54
CA PRO A 22 -1.76 10.89 3.45
C PRO A 22 -3.19 10.35 3.55
N GLU A 23 -3.66 9.63 2.54
CA GLU A 23 -4.97 8.97 2.52
C GLU A 23 -5.04 7.79 3.50
N ALA A 24 -3.90 7.20 3.87
CA ALA A 24 -3.82 6.18 4.90
C ALA A 24 -3.85 6.83 6.29
N LEU A 25 -5.05 6.86 6.88
CA LEU A 25 -5.28 7.40 8.22
C LEU A 25 -6.10 6.43 9.05
N THR A 26 -5.69 6.21 10.30
CA THR A 26 -6.42 5.33 11.21
C THR A 26 -6.24 5.73 12.67
N SER A 27 -7.03 5.12 13.56
CA SER A 27 -6.99 5.40 14.99
C SER A 27 -7.27 4.15 15.81
N GLY A 28 -6.72 4.06 17.01
CA GLY A 28 -6.99 3.01 17.99
C GLY A 28 -7.09 3.54 19.41
N LYS A 29 -7.68 2.76 20.32
CA LYS A 29 -7.81 3.12 21.75
C LYS A 29 -6.48 3.05 22.50
N SER A 30 -5.47 2.38 21.94
CA SER A 30 -4.11 2.28 22.47
C SER A 30 -3.10 2.37 21.34
N GLU A 31 -1.84 2.68 21.66
CA GLU A 31 -0.74 2.67 20.68
C GLU A 31 -0.69 1.36 19.90
N LYS A 32 -0.75 0.23 20.62
CA LYS A 32 -0.72 -1.11 20.04
C LYS A 32 -1.86 -1.33 19.04
N GLN A 33 -3.10 -0.98 19.43
CA GLN A 33 -4.25 -1.14 18.54
C GLN A 33 -4.13 -0.24 17.31
N ALA A 34 -3.70 1.01 17.49
CA ALA A 34 -3.55 1.96 16.40
C ALA A 34 -2.50 1.48 15.38
N LEU A 35 -1.38 0.93 15.87
CA LEU A 35 -0.33 0.33 15.03
C LEU A 35 -0.79 -0.94 14.31
N GLU A 36 -1.56 -1.81 14.97
CA GLU A 36 -2.17 -3.00 14.35
C GLU A 36 -3.11 -2.61 13.20
N MET A 37 -3.86 -1.52 13.36
CA MET A 37 -4.75 -1.00 12.32
C MET A 37 -4.01 -0.29 11.19
N ALA A 38 -2.85 0.30 11.46
CA ALA A 38 -2.08 1.08 10.49
C ALA A 38 -1.72 0.29 9.22
N LYS A 39 -1.38 -1.00 9.38
CA LYS A 39 -1.09 -1.86 8.23
C LYS A 39 -2.30 -2.01 7.30
N ASN A 40 -3.49 -2.21 7.87
CA ASN A 40 -4.71 -2.34 7.07
C ASN A 40 -5.06 -1.02 6.38
N ALA A 41 -4.94 0.10 7.09
CA ALA A 41 -5.17 1.42 6.51
C ALA A 41 -4.22 1.73 5.34
N LEU A 42 -2.93 1.39 5.50
CA LEU A 42 -1.95 1.51 4.41
C LEU A 42 -2.34 0.62 3.23
N MET A 43 -2.66 -0.66 3.45
CA MET A 43 -3.09 -1.56 2.37
C MET A 43 -4.30 -1.01 1.61
N THR A 44 -5.35 -0.59 2.34
CA THR A 44 -6.57 -0.01 1.76
C THR A 44 -6.28 1.25 0.96
N ALA A 45 -5.39 2.13 1.43
CA ALA A 45 -4.99 3.29 0.65
C ALA A 45 -4.30 2.89 -0.65
N LEU A 46 -3.37 1.93 -0.60
CA LEU A 46 -2.67 1.43 -1.79
C LEU A 46 -3.60 0.77 -2.81
N ASP A 47 -4.67 0.10 -2.37
CA ASP A 47 -5.67 -0.49 -3.27
C ASP A 47 -6.26 0.55 -4.23
N PHE A 48 -6.53 1.76 -3.76
CA PHE A 48 -7.01 2.85 -4.61
C PHE A 48 -5.99 3.24 -5.70
N TYR A 49 -4.69 3.30 -5.37
CA TYR A 49 -3.65 3.56 -6.39
C TYR A 49 -3.58 2.45 -7.44
N PHE A 50 -3.77 1.18 -7.04
CA PHE A 50 -3.84 0.07 -7.99
C PHE A 50 -5.06 0.17 -8.91
N ASP A 51 -6.23 0.50 -8.37
CA ASP A 51 -7.48 0.64 -9.13
C ASP A 51 -7.41 1.82 -10.12
N GLU A 52 -6.89 2.97 -9.67
CA GLU A 52 -6.72 4.16 -10.50
C GLU A 52 -5.52 4.06 -11.46
N ARG A 53 -4.64 3.07 -11.25
CA ARG A 53 -3.36 2.91 -11.95
C ARG A 53 -2.49 4.17 -11.89
N THR A 54 -2.37 4.74 -10.71
CA THR A 54 -1.53 5.90 -10.41
C THR A 54 -0.22 5.47 -9.76
N GLU A 55 0.81 6.31 -9.85
CA GLU A 55 2.10 6.01 -9.22
C GLU A 55 1.96 6.10 -7.71
N ILE A 56 2.37 5.05 -7.01
CA ILE A 56 2.41 4.97 -5.55
C ILE A 56 3.68 5.68 -5.07
N PRO A 57 3.58 6.69 -4.17
CA PRO A 57 4.74 7.36 -3.61
C PRO A 57 5.69 6.39 -2.90
N GLU A 58 6.99 6.43 -3.20
CA GLU A 58 7.99 5.60 -2.52
C GLU A 58 8.13 5.99 -1.03
N PRO A 59 8.40 5.03 -0.13
CA PRO A 59 8.56 5.33 1.28
C PRO A 59 9.76 6.24 1.52
N SER A 60 9.53 7.31 2.28
CA SER A 60 10.59 8.24 2.67
C SER A 60 11.52 7.65 3.74
N ARG A 61 12.70 8.26 3.88
CA ARG A 61 13.65 7.88 4.93
C ARG A 61 13.02 8.11 6.31
N MET A 62 13.08 7.08 7.16
CA MET A 62 12.64 7.12 8.56
C MET A 62 13.27 8.30 9.32
N LYS A 63 12.43 9.09 10.01
CA LYS A 63 12.82 10.20 10.88
C LYS A 63 12.61 9.84 12.35
N ARG A 64 13.23 10.61 13.26
CA ARG A 64 13.07 10.43 14.71
C ARG A 64 11.59 10.53 15.10
N GLY A 65 11.12 9.58 15.91
CA GLY A 65 9.74 9.54 16.40
C GLY A 65 8.75 8.86 15.44
N GLN A 66 9.19 8.39 14.27
CA GLN A 66 8.36 7.58 13.39
C GLN A 66 8.56 6.08 13.65
N VAL A 67 7.54 5.30 13.32
CA VAL A 67 7.57 3.83 13.42
C VAL A 67 7.48 3.19 12.03
N PRO A 68 8.19 2.07 11.79
CA PRO A 68 8.10 1.35 10.52
C PRO A 68 6.82 0.53 10.44
N VAL A 69 6.09 0.67 9.34
CA VAL A 69 5.01 -0.25 8.96
C VAL A 69 5.44 -1.03 7.73
N GLU A 70 5.51 -2.35 7.87
CA GLU A 70 5.98 -3.24 6.81
C GLU A 70 4.87 -3.55 5.81
N LEU A 71 5.16 -3.35 4.52
CA LEU A 71 4.42 -3.97 3.44
C LEU A 71 4.91 -5.40 3.21
N PRO A 72 4.00 -6.40 3.14
CA PRO A 72 4.35 -7.75 2.75
C PRO A 72 5.16 -7.77 1.45
N ALA A 73 6.17 -8.64 1.34
CA ALA A 73 7.07 -8.67 0.19
C ALA A 73 6.34 -8.80 -1.16
N GLY A 74 5.28 -9.62 -1.19
CA GLY A 74 4.43 -9.76 -2.38
C GLY A 74 3.74 -8.46 -2.78
N VAL A 75 3.25 -7.67 -1.81
CA VAL A 75 2.63 -6.37 -2.07
C VAL A 75 3.67 -5.37 -2.57
N ALA A 76 4.83 -5.30 -1.91
CA ALA A 76 5.93 -4.44 -2.33
C ALA A 76 6.38 -4.71 -3.77
N ALA A 77 6.45 -5.98 -4.18
CA ALA A 77 6.77 -6.33 -5.57
C ALA A 77 5.72 -5.81 -6.56
N LYS A 78 4.43 -5.89 -6.21
CA LYS A 78 3.34 -5.34 -7.05
C LYS A 78 3.39 -3.82 -7.14
N VAL A 79 3.72 -3.13 -6.04
CA VAL A 79 3.88 -1.67 -6.00
C VAL A 79 4.98 -1.24 -6.98
N LEU A 80 6.15 -1.88 -6.89
CA LEU A 80 7.27 -1.59 -7.77
C LEU A 80 6.91 -1.83 -9.25
N LEU A 81 6.18 -2.91 -9.53
CA LEU A 81 5.72 -3.22 -10.89
C LEU A 81 4.72 -2.19 -11.41
N LEU A 82 3.71 -1.81 -10.60
CA LEU A 82 2.74 -0.78 -10.96
C LEU A 82 3.46 0.53 -11.29
N ASN A 83 4.31 1.00 -10.38
CA ASN A 83 5.07 2.25 -10.54
C ASN A 83 5.87 2.25 -11.84
N GLU A 84 6.55 1.14 -12.16
CA GLU A 84 7.32 1.03 -13.38
C GLU A 84 6.44 1.06 -14.65
N MET A 85 5.29 0.39 -14.61
CA MET A 85 4.34 0.43 -15.72
C MET A 85 3.75 1.83 -15.93
N VAL A 86 3.43 2.55 -14.85
CA VAL A 86 2.92 3.92 -14.90
C VAL A 86 3.98 4.86 -15.50
N ARG A 87 5.24 4.78 -15.05
CA ARG A 87 6.35 5.58 -15.59
C ARG A 87 6.59 5.33 -17.08
N GLN A 88 6.54 4.05 -17.50
CA GLN A 88 6.66 3.69 -18.91
C GLN A 88 5.38 3.97 -19.73
N LYS A 89 4.28 4.36 -19.09
CA LYS A 89 2.96 4.59 -19.70
C LYS A 89 2.41 3.37 -20.44
N ILE A 90 2.65 2.17 -19.90
CA ILE A 90 2.22 0.90 -20.50
C ILE A 90 1.08 0.25 -19.72
N ARG A 91 0.21 -0.44 -20.46
CA ARG A 91 -0.90 -1.23 -19.89
C ARG A 91 -0.53 -2.71 -19.74
N PRO A 92 -1.27 -3.49 -18.94
CA PRO A 92 -1.03 -4.93 -18.77
C PRO A 92 -0.86 -5.72 -20.06
N ALA A 93 -1.63 -5.40 -21.11
CA ALA A 93 -1.51 -6.06 -22.41
C ALA A 93 -0.17 -5.80 -23.11
N GLU A 94 0.37 -4.58 -22.99
CA GLU A 94 1.68 -4.21 -23.55
C GLU A 94 2.80 -4.95 -22.81
N LEU A 95 2.76 -4.95 -21.48
CA LEU A 95 3.75 -5.68 -20.69
C LEU A 95 3.68 -7.20 -20.96
N ALA A 96 2.46 -7.74 -21.07
CA ALA A 96 2.25 -9.15 -21.41
C ALA A 96 2.88 -9.51 -22.77
N ARG A 97 2.70 -8.67 -23.78
CA ARG A 97 3.35 -8.85 -25.10
C ARG A 97 4.87 -8.84 -25.00
N ARG A 98 5.45 -7.95 -24.19
CA ARG A 98 6.91 -7.86 -24.00
C ARG A 98 7.49 -9.09 -23.30
N LEU A 99 6.74 -9.67 -22.36
CA LEU A 99 7.18 -10.81 -21.55
C LEU A 99 6.77 -12.17 -22.12
N GLY A 100 6.02 -12.22 -23.23
CA GLY A 100 5.53 -13.47 -23.81
C GLY A 100 4.53 -14.20 -22.90
N THR A 101 3.71 -13.45 -22.17
CA THR A 101 2.72 -13.95 -21.19
C THR A 101 1.34 -13.37 -21.50
N THR A 102 0.33 -13.65 -20.66
CA THR A 102 -1.03 -13.17 -20.85
C THR A 102 -1.31 -11.88 -20.07
N ALA A 103 -2.23 -11.06 -20.58
CA ALA A 103 -2.67 -9.86 -19.85
C ALA A 103 -3.32 -10.21 -18.50
N GLN A 104 -3.95 -11.39 -18.38
CA GLN A 104 -4.55 -11.87 -17.13
C GLN A 104 -3.49 -12.13 -16.06
N GLU A 105 -2.36 -12.74 -16.43
CA GLU A 105 -1.24 -12.97 -15.51
C GLU A 105 -0.66 -11.64 -15.01
N ILE A 106 -0.47 -10.66 -15.90
CA ILE A 106 0.00 -9.33 -15.52
C ILE A 106 -1.00 -8.59 -14.62
N ASN A 107 -2.31 -8.67 -14.92
CA ASN A 107 -3.34 -8.06 -14.07
C ASN A 107 -3.31 -8.64 -12.65
N ARG A 108 -3.09 -9.95 -12.47
CA ARG A 108 -2.92 -10.55 -11.12
C ARG A 108 -1.70 -10.01 -10.36
N MET A 109 -0.66 -9.60 -11.07
CA MET A 109 0.56 -9.01 -10.52
C MET A 109 0.43 -7.49 -10.29
N THR A 110 -0.60 -6.85 -10.81
CA THR A 110 -0.82 -5.40 -10.72
C THR A 110 -2.16 -5.04 -10.09
N HIS A 111 -2.73 -5.98 -9.34
CA HIS A 111 -3.93 -5.77 -8.53
C HIS A 111 -3.70 -6.40 -7.16
N LEU A 112 -4.19 -5.73 -6.13
CA LEU A 112 -4.26 -6.30 -4.79
C LEU A 112 -5.58 -7.08 -4.68
N THR A 113 -5.47 -8.40 -4.60
CA THR A 113 -6.64 -9.24 -4.34
C THR A 113 -6.93 -9.18 -2.85
N HIS A 114 -8.05 -8.57 -2.47
CA HIS A 114 -8.61 -8.83 -1.16
C HIS A 114 -9.14 -10.27 -1.13
N ALA A 115 -8.69 -11.07 -0.18
CA ALA A 115 -9.48 -12.22 0.21
C ALA A 115 -10.80 -11.67 0.76
N THR A 116 -11.88 -11.80 -0.01
CA THR A 116 -13.22 -11.50 0.48
C THR A 116 -13.45 -12.41 1.69
N LYS A 117 -13.47 -11.84 2.89
CA LYS A 117 -14.03 -12.53 4.04
C LYS A 117 -15.53 -12.64 3.76
N ILE A 118 -15.96 -13.81 3.31
CA ILE A 118 -17.37 -14.19 3.39
C ILE A 118 -17.53 -14.62 4.84
N ASP A 119 -18.06 -13.73 5.66
CA ASP A 119 -18.56 -14.11 6.98
C ASP A 119 -19.76 -15.04 6.71
N GLY A 120 -19.59 -16.32 7.08
CA GLY A 120 -20.65 -17.33 7.08
C GLY A 120 -21.28 -17.46 8.45
#